data_AF-A0AAN5C5I2-F1
#
_entry.id   AF-A0AAN5C5I2-F1
#
_cell.length_a   1.000
_cell.length_b   1.000
_cell.length_c   1.000
_cell.angle_alpha   90.00
_cell.angle_beta   90.00
_cell.angle_gamma   90.00
#
_symmetry.space_group_name_H-M   'P 1'
#
loop_
_entity.id
_entity.type
_entity.pdbx_description
1 polymer ?
#
loop_
_entity_poly.entity_id
_entity_poly.type
_entity_poly.pdbx_seq_one_letter_code
_entity_poly.pdbx_strand_id
1 'polypeptide(L)'
;RLILLSLALVAITAAASSTDKPKVTLSPAAVAYQKKSASLRRSFRKDEKALLKKYPKDVLLEVKAAQRAYAKAKVAALRKNEKKGTNVTVPPPKLSKAGADLFNKIAELKAENKKKWDDFVKSTDVKIKDEIKKFHHASKKGSAAKPRKGKTTKVPKN
;
A
#
# COMPACT_ATOMS: atom_id res chain seq x y z
N ARG A 1 6.41 2.37 -35.03
CA ARG A 1 6.07 3.78 -35.34
C ARG A 1 4.90 4.18 -34.44
N LEU A 2 5.08 5.26 -33.69
CA LEU A 2 4.12 6.11 -32.95
C LEU A 2 2.71 5.55 -32.65
N ILE A 3 2.45 5.23 -31.37
CA ILE A 3 1.13 5.52 -30.78
C ILE A 3 1.31 6.83 -30.03
N LEU A 4 0.93 7.90 -30.73
CA LEU A 4 1.09 9.30 -30.35
C LEU A 4 0.34 9.61 -29.06
N LEU A 5 1.11 10.17 -28.12
CA LEU A 5 0.68 11.19 -27.16
C LEU A 5 -0.41 12.07 -27.78
N SER A 6 -1.66 11.86 -27.38
CA SER A 6 -2.75 12.77 -27.68
C SER A 6 -3.73 12.73 -26.51
N LEU A 7 -3.44 13.56 -25.49
CA LEU A 7 -4.48 14.03 -24.59
C LEU A 7 -4.43 15.55 -24.57
N ALA A 8 -5.44 16.08 -25.25
CA ALA A 8 -5.68 17.46 -25.63
C ALA A 8 -5.38 18.53 -24.59
N LEU A 9 -4.82 19.62 -25.13
CA LEU A 9 -4.75 20.97 -24.60
C LEU A 9 -6.14 21.43 -24.12
N VAL A 10 -6.29 21.72 -22.82
CA VAL A 10 -7.41 22.51 -22.31
C VAL A 10 -6.81 23.78 -21.73
N ALA A 11 -6.95 24.87 -22.48
CA ALA A 11 -6.73 26.22 -22.00
C ALA A 11 -7.64 26.47 -20.79
N ILE A 12 -7.04 26.77 -19.63
CA ILE A 12 -7.79 27.27 -18.48
C ILE A 12 -7.31 28.70 -18.27
N THR A 13 -8.13 29.63 -18.75
CA THR A 13 -8.27 30.97 -18.19
C THR A 13 -8.54 30.84 -16.69
N ALA A 14 -7.49 30.96 -15.87
CA ALA A 14 -7.63 31.08 -14.43
C ALA A 14 -7.68 32.57 -14.06
N ALA A 15 -8.89 33.10 -14.01
CA ALA A 15 -9.18 34.36 -13.36
C ALA A 15 -8.82 34.29 -11.87
N ALA A 16 -8.30 35.42 -11.39
CA ALA A 16 -7.78 35.63 -10.05
C ALA A 16 -8.84 35.42 -8.94
N SER A 17 -8.43 34.73 -7.86
CA SER A 17 -8.90 35.05 -6.51
C SER A 17 -7.79 34.77 -5.51
N SER A 18 -7.24 35.85 -4.97
CA SER A 18 -6.23 35.93 -3.92
C SER A 18 -6.71 35.32 -2.59
N THR A 19 -6.11 34.22 -2.17
CA THR A 19 -5.91 33.90 -0.73
C THR A 19 -4.54 33.25 -0.55
N ASP A 20 -3.64 34.02 0.05
CA ASP A 20 -2.24 33.71 0.33
C ASP A 20 -2.04 32.48 1.23
N LYS A 21 -2.01 31.31 0.60
CA LYS A 21 -1.05 30.25 0.93
C LYS A 21 -0.61 29.64 -0.39
N PRO A 22 0.68 29.34 -0.61
CA PRO A 22 1.06 28.41 -1.67
C PRO A 22 0.45 27.06 -1.30
N LYS A 23 -0.79 26.83 -1.75
CA LYS A 23 -1.40 25.52 -1.77
C LYS A 23 -0.52 24.77 -2.74
N VAL A 24 0.42 23.98 -2.23
CA VAL A 24 1.24 23.10 -3.06
C VAL A 24 0.24 22.19 -3.77
N THR A 25 -0.21 22.56 -4.96
CA THR A 25 -1.19 21.79 -5.70
C THR A 25 -0.42 20.76 -6.51
N LEU A 26 -0.83 19.51 -6.42
CA LEU A 26 -0.30 18.46 -7.26
C LEU A 26 -0.64 18.75 -8.72
N SER A 27 0.32 18.51 -9.61
CA SER A 27 0.13 18.50 -11.04
C SER A 27 -0.95 17.50 -11.44
N PRO A 28 -1.64 17.70 -12.57
CA PRO A 28 -2.61 16.73 -13.08
C PRO A 28 -2.03 15.32 -13.21
N ALA A 29 -0.75 15.22 -13.58
CA ALA A 29 -0.02 13.95 -13.68
C ALA A 29 0.18 13.28 -12.31
N ALA A 30 0.53 14.05 -11.27
CA ALA A 30 0.64 13.54 -9.90
C ALA A 30 -0.71 13.13 -9.30
N VAL A 31 -1.78 13.87 -9.61
CA VAL A 31 -3.15 13.48 -9.25
C VAL A 31 -3.57 12.19 -9.95
N ALA A 32 -3.29 12.05 -11.24
CA ALA A 32 -3.55 10.83 -12.01
C ALA A 32 -2.78 9.63 -11.43
N TYR A 33 -1.50 9.83 -11.06
CA TYR A 33 -0.70 8.83 -10.37
C TYR A 33 -1.36 8.40 -9.05
N GLN A 34 -1.79 9.34 -8.20
CA GLN A 34 -2.47 9.00 -6.93
C GLN A 34 -3.76 8.22 -7.14
N LYS A 35 -4.58 8.62 -8.13
CA LYS A 35 -5.81 7.89 -8.48
C LYS A 35 -5.51 6.47 -8.96
N LYS A 36 -4.53 6.29 -9.86
CA LYS A 36 -4.14 4.97 -10.39
C LYS A 36 -3.54 4.09 -9.30
N SER A 37 -2.68 4.65 -8.46
CA SER A 37 -2.11 4.01 -7.27
C SER A 37 -3.19 3.49 -6.32
N ALA A 38 -4.16 4.34 -5.98
CA ALA A 38 -5.29 3.95 -5.14
C ALA A 38 -6.15 2.87 -5.80
N SER A 39 -6.38 2.98 -7.11
CA SER A 39 -7.12 1.99 -7.89
C SER A 39 -6.46 0.61 -7.86
N LEU A 40 -5.15 0.53 -8.11
CA LEU A 40 -4.38 -0.72 -8.05
C LEU A 40 -4.42 -1.37 -6.66
N ARG A 41 -4.33 -0.56 -5.59
CA ARG A 41 -4.46 -1.07 -4.22
C ARG A 41 -5.86 -1.59 -3.91
N ARG A 42 -6.90 -0.94 -4.45
CA ARG A 42 -8.30 -1.34 -4.27
C ARG A 42 -8.62 -2.59 -5.07
N SER A 43 -8.12 -2.72 -6.30
CA SER A 43 -8.33 -3.92 -7.12
C SER A 43 -7.75 -5.15 -6.44
N PHE A 44 -6.51 -5.08 -5.93
CA PHE A 44 -5.90 -6.18 -5.15
C PHE A 44 -6.81 -6.63 -4.00
N ARG A 45 -7.29 -5.70 -3.17
CA ARG A 45 -8.19 -6.03 -2.05
C ARG A 45 -9.52 -6.63 -2.51
N LYS A 46 -10.05 -6.17 -3.63
CA LYS A 46 -11.29 -6.69 -4.20
C LYS A 46 -11.10 -8.13 -4.69
N ASP A 47 -10.02 -8.39 -5.40
CA ASP A 47 -9.69 -9.70 -5.96
C ASP A 47 -9.37 -10.70 -4.84
N GLU A 48 -8.61 -10.28 -3.83
CA GLU A 48 -8.36 -11.08 -2.62
C GLU A 48 -9.66 -11.42 -1.89
N LYS A 49 -10.55 -10.44 -1.68
CA LYS A 49 -11.85 -10.68 -1.04
C LYS A 49 -12.73 -11.63 -1.87
N ALA A 50 -12.70 -11.50 -3.21
CA ALA A 50 -13.45 -12.37 -4.10
C ALA A 50 -12.91 -13.81 -4.06
N LEU A 51 -11.58 -13.98 -4.01
CA LEU A 51 -10.94 -15.28 -3.86
C LEU A 51 -11.32 -15.94 -2.53
N LEU A 52 -11.21 -15.22 -1.41
CA LEU A 52 -11.51 -15.76 -0.08
C LEU A 52 -12.98 -16.19 0.06
N LYS A 53 -13.92 -15.53 -0.64
CA LYS A 53 -15.33 -15.92 -0.63
C LYS A 53 -15.61 -17.28 -1.28
N LYS A 54 -14.72 -17.77 -2.16
CA LYS A 54 -14.90 -19.06 -2.84
C LYS A 54 -14.60 -20.27 -1.95
N TYR A 55 -13.98 -20.04 -0.79
CA TYR A 55 -13.55 -21.12 0.10
C TYR A 55 -14.37 -21.12 1.39
N PRO A 56 -14.64 -22.31 1.96
CA PRO A 56 -15.32 -22.42 3.24
C PRO A 56 -14.46 -21.83 4.37
N LYS A 57 -15.12 -21.37 5.43
CA LYS A 57 -14.46 -20.70 6.56
C LYS A 57 -13.37 -21.55 7.22
N ASP A 58 -13.56 -22.86 7.26
CA ASP A 58 -12.59 -23.77 7.89
C ASP A 58 -11.26 -23.82 7.11
N VAL A 59 -11.33 -23.84 5.79
CA VAL A 59 -10.14 -23.76 4.92
C VAL A 59 -9.46 -22.39 5.06
N LEU A 60 -10.24 -21.30 5.19
CA LEU A 60 -9.68 -19.97 5.45
C LEU A 60 -8.93 -19.91 6.80
N LEU A 61 -9.50 -20.52 7.84
CA LEU A 61 -8.89 -20.58 9.17
C LEU A 61 -7.62 -21.42 9.19
N GLU A 62 -7.65 -22.58 8.52
CA GLU A 62 -6.50 -23.46 8.34
C GLU A 62 -5.33 -22.71 7.68
N VAL A 63 -5.60 -22.06 6.54
CA VAL A 63 -4.58 -21.31 5.80
C VAL A 63 -4.05 -20.12 6.62
N LYS A 64 -4.92 -19.43 7.38
CA LYS A 64 -4.51 -18.33 8.26
C LYS A 64 -3.64 -18.81 9.42
N ALA A 65 -3.98 -19.95 10.03
CA ALA A 65 -3.20 -20.56 11.09
C ALA A 65 -1.82 -21.00 10.57
N ALA A 66 -1.80 -21.67 9.42
CA ALA A 66 -0.59 -22.09 8.72
C ALA A 66 0.32 -20.92 8.35
N GLN A 67 -0.23 -19.82 7.80
CA GLN A 67 0.54 -18.62 7.49
C GLN A 67 1.17 -17.99 8.74
N ARG A 68 0.44 -17.94 9.86
CA ARG A 68 0.98 -17.43 11.13
C ARG A 68 2.09 -18.32 11.67
N ALA A 69 1.90 -19.64 11.66
CA ALA A 69 2.91 -20.60 12.09
C ALA A 69 4.17 -20.51 11.23
N TYR A 70 4.01 -20.46 9.91
CA TYR A 70 5.11 -20.34 8.96
C TYR A 70 5.86 -19.01 9.10
N ALA A 71 5.17 -17.89 9.33
CA ALA A 71 5.81 -16.60 9.59
C ALA A 71 6.63 -16.60 10.89
N LYS A 72 6.08 -17.19 11.97
CA LYS A 72 6.81 -17.34 13.23
C LYS A 72 8.05 -18.23 13.06
N ALA A 73 7.91 -19.34 12.35
CA ALA A 73 9.02 -20.24 12.05
C ALA A 73 10.09 -19.55 11.19
N LYS A 74 9.70 -18.73 10.19
CA LYS A 74 10.64 -17.92 9.40
C LYS A 74 11.41 -16.93 10.26
N VAL A 75 10.76 -16.21 11.17
CA VAL A 75 11.44 -15.28 12.08
C VAL A 75 12.38 -16.03 13.04
N ALA A 76 11.96 -17.19 13.55
CA ALA A 76 12.80 -18.02 14.40
C ALA A 76 14.03 -18.57 13.65
N ALA A 77 13.84 -19.00 12.39
CA ALA A 77 14.92 -19.45 11.52
C ALA A 77 15.88 -18.30 11.21
N LEU A 78 15.39 -17.13 10.79
CA LEU A 78 16.22 -15.94 10.56
C LEU A 78 17.09 -15.59 11.77
N ARG A 79 16.51 -15.58 12.98
CA ARG A 79 17.27 -15.32 14.22
C ARG A 79 18.30 -16.41 14.54
N LYS A 80 18.04 -17.67 14.17
CA LYS A 80 19.02 -18.75 14.31
C LYS A 80 20.13 -18.63 13.27
N ASN A 81 19.81 -18.23 12.04
CA ASN A 81 20.78 -18.01 10.97
C ASN A 81 21.71 -16.84 11.34
N GLU A 82 21.16 -15.74 11.86
CA GLU A 82 21.93 -14.59 12.34
C GLU A 82 22.87 -14.95 13.50
N LYS A 83 22.44 -15.82 14.42
CA LYS A 83 23.24 -16.17 15.61
C LYS A 83 24.22 -17.30 15.41
N LYS A 84 23.95 -18.24 14.50
CA LYS A 84 24.71 -19.48 14.35
C LYS A 84 25.29 -19.70 12.95
N GLY A 85 25.12 -18.76 12.01
CA GLY A 85 25.59 -18.90 10.63
C GLY A 85 25.01 -20.11 9.88
N THR A 86 23.97 -20.75 10.43
CA THR A 86 23.36 -21.95 9.86
C THR A 86 22.26 -21.54 8.90
N ASN A 87 22.11 -22.22 7.76
CA ASN A 87 21.07 -21.91 6.79
C ASN A 87 19.79 -22.70 7.11
N VAL A 88 19.08 -22.32 8.17
CA VAL A 88 17.83 -22.99 8.57
C VAL A 88 16.73 -22.61 7.59
N THR A 89 16.31 -23.57 6.77
CA THR A 89 15.19 -23.41 5.83
C THR A 89 13.90 -23.88 6.49
N VAL A 90 12.83 -23.08 6.38
CA VAL A 90 11.53 -23.43 6.97
C VAL A 90 10.70 -24.20 5.95
N PRO A 91 10.27 -25.43 6.27
CA PRO A 91 9.45 -26.23 5.36
C PRO A 91 8.07 -25.58 5.15
N PRO A 92 7.48 -25.74 3.96
CA PRO A 92 6.15 -25.20 3.68
C PRO A 92 5.11 -25.82 4.64
N PRO A 93 4.04 -25.08 4.97
CA PRO A 93 3.00 -25.58 5.85
C PRO A 93 2.29 -26.78 5.22
N LYS A 94 2.03 -27.82 6.03
CA LYS A 94 1.14 -28.92 5.65
C LYS A 94 -0.30 -28.40 5.68
N LEU A 95 -0.97 -28.44 4.54
CA LEU A 95 -2.33 -27.95 4.35
C LEU A 95 -3.17 -29.06 3.71
N SER A 96 -4.48 -29.02 3.94
CA SER A 96 -5.47 -29.76 3.18
C SER A 96 -5.36 -29.41 1.69
N LYS A 97 -5.86 -30.27 0.79
CA LYS A 97 -5.82 -30.01 -0.67
C LYS A 97 -6.46 -28.66 -1.02
N ALA A 98 -7.58 -28.33 -0.39
CA ALA A 98 -8.26 -27.04 -0.57
C ALA A 98 -7.47 -25.87 0.05
N GLY A 99 -6.82 -26.08 1.20
CA GLY A 99 -5.95 -25.09 1.83
C GLY A 99 -4.70 -24.78 1.01
N ALA A 100 -4.08 -25.81 0.43
CA ALA A 100 -2.92 -25.67 -0.46
C ALA A 100 -3.28 -24.89 -1.73
N ASP A 101 -4.42 -25.21 -2.35
CA ASP A 101 -4.94 -24.49 -3.52
C ASP A 101 -5.20 -23.00 -3.20
N LEU A 102 -5.86 -22.70 -2.08
CA LEU A 102 -6.07 -21.33 -1.62
C LEU A 102 -4.74 -20.61 -1.35
N PHE A 103 -3.78 -21.29 -0.71
CA PHE A 103 -2.47 -20.72 -0.41
C PHE A 103 -1.71 -20.33 -1.69
N ASN A 104 -1.72 -21.20 -2.70
CA ASN A 104 -1.10 -20.95 -4.00
C ASN A 104 -1.78 -19.80 -4.74
N LYS A 105 -3.12 -19.80 -4.82
CA LYS A 105 -3.87 -18.70 -5.46
C LYS A 105 -3.65 -17.35 -4.79
N ILE A 106 -3.52 -17.31 -3.45
CA ILE A 106 -3.14 -16.08 -2.74
C ILE A 106 -1.72 -15.65 -3.13
N ALA A 107 -0.79 -16.60 -3.26
CA ALA A 107 0.59 -16.31 -3.65
C ALA A 107 0.68 -15.77 -5.09
N GLU A 108 -0.03 -16.39 -6.03
CA GLU A 108 -0.14 -15.94 -7.43
C GLU A 108 -0.76 -14.54 -7.50
N LEU A 109 -1.88 -14.31 -6.80
CA LEU A 109 -2.56 -13.02 -6.76
C LEU A 109 -1.66 -11.93 -6.18
N LYS A 110 -0.83 -12.25 -5.18
CA LYS A 110 0.21 -11.34 -4.66
C LYS A 110 1.32 -11.08 -5.68
N ALA A 111 1.82 -12.11 -6.36
CA ALA A 111 2.87 -11.97 -7.35
C ALA A 111 2.42 -11.11 -8.54
N GLU A 112 1.21 -11.37 -9.06
CA GLU A 112 0.63 -10.61 -10.17
C GLU A 112 0.41 -9.14 -9.80
N ASN A 113 -0.14 -8.88 -8.61
CA ASN A 113 -0.36 -7.51 -8.18
C ASN A 113 0.94 -6.79 -7.82
N LYS A 114 1.94 -7.49 -7.29
CA LYS A 114 3.29 -6.95 -7.13
C LYS A 114 3.88 -6.57 -8.48
N LYS A 115 3.75 -7.43 -9.51
CA LYS A 115 4.21 -7.14 -10.87
C LYS A 115 3.51 -5.89 -11.43
N LYS A 116 2.18 -5.82 -11.38
CA LYS A 116 1.40 -4.65 -11.82
C LYS A 116 1.81 -3.37 -11.09
N TRP A 117 2.08 -3.46 -9.79
CA TRP A 117 2.54 -2.34 -8.98
C TRP A 117 3.96 -1.90 -9.36
N ASP A 118 4.88 -2.85 -9.50
CA ASP A 118 6.27 -2.58 -9.89
C ASP A 118 6.33 -1.98 -11.29
N ASP A 119 5.55 -2.49 -12.24
CA ASP A 119 5.45 -1.97 -13.61
C ASP A 119 4.89 -0.54 -13.61
N PHE A 120 3.83 -0.27 -12.83
CA PHE A 120 3.30 1.08 -12.66
C PHE A 120 4.33 2.05 -12.06
N VAL A 121 5.10 1.61 -11.06
CA VAL A 121 6.16 2.42 -10.46
C VAL A 121 7.28 2.66 -11.47
N LYS A 122 7.69 1.66 -12.25
CA LYS A 122 8.71 1.79 -13.30
C LYS A 122 8.26 2.74 -14.41
N SER A 123 6.99 2.69 -14.80
CA SER A 123 6.43 3.56 -15.85
C SER A 123 6.15 4.99 -15.37
N THR A 124 6.30 5.28 -14.08
CA THR A 124 6.06 6.61 -13.52
C THR A 124 7.35 7.43 -13.52
N ASP A 125 7.27 8.62 -14.12
CA ASP A 125 8.35 9.61 -14.12
C ASP A 125 8.83 9.93 -12.69
N VAL A 126 10.15 10.01 -12.53
CA VAL A 126 10.82 10.41 -11.28
C VAL A 126 10.34 11.78 -10.83
N LYS A 127 10.11 12.73 -11.74
CA LYS A 127 9.61 14.07 -11.42
C LYS A 127 8.26 14.04 -10.71
N ILE A 128 7.35 13.15 -11.14
CA ILE A 128 6.03 12.96 -10.51
C ILE A 128 6.19 12.36 -9.11
N LYS A 129 7.10 11.40 -8.94
CA LYS A 129 7.37 10.79 -7.61
C LYS A 129 7.94 11.83 -6.64
N ASP A 130 8.86 12.67 -7.10
CA ASP A 130 9.48 13.73 -6.31
C ASP A 130 8.47 14.82 -5.97
N GLU A 131 7.60 15.19 -6.90
CA GLU A 131 6.52 16.15 -6.67
C GLU A 131 5.58 15.65 -5.56
N ILE A 132 5.15 14.38 -5.63
CA ILE A 132 4.31 13.77 -4.59
C ILE A 132 5.05 13.73 -3.26
N LYS A 133 6.34 13.37 -3.24
CA LYS A 133 7.16 13.35 -2.03
C LYS A 133 7.25 14.75 -1.41
N LYS A 134 7.48 15.78 -2.21
CA LYS A 134 7.52 17.19 -1.79
C LYS A 134 6.15 17.65 -1.26
N PHE A 135 5.06 17.32 -1.94
CA PHE A 135 3.69 17.61 -1.50
C PHE A 135 3.36 16.99 -0.15
N HIS A 136 3.68 15.69 0.05
CA HIS A 136 3.46 15.01 1.33
C HIS A 136 4.33 15.59 2.45
N HIS A 137 5.58 15.92 2.16
CA HIS A 137 6.49 16.53 3.13
C HIS A 137 6.03 17.94 3.53
N ALA A 138 5.61 18.77 2.58
CA ALA A 138 5.03 20.09 2.82
C ALA A 138 3.73 20.00 3.62
N SER A 139 2.85 19.04 3.29
CA SER A 139 1.60 18.78 4.01
C SER A 139 1.85 18.35 5.46
N LYS A 140 2.89 17.53 5.71
CA LYS A 140 3.27 17.08 7.06
C LYS A 140 3.88 18.21 7.91
N LYS A 141 4.66 19.11 7.29
CA LYS A 141 5.18 20.31 7.98
C LYS A 141 4.07 21.31 8.32
N GLY A 142 3.08 21.49 7.44
CA GLY A 142 1.92 22.35 7.70
C GLY A 142 0.89 21.79 8.70
N SER A 143 0.97 20.50 9.05
CA SER A 143 0.06 19.85 10.00
C SER A 143 0.68 19.62 11.39
N ALA A 144 1.87 20.15 11.64
CA ALA A 144 2.54 20.08 12.95
C ALA A 144 1.90 20.96 14.05
N ALA A 145 0.90 21.77 13.72
CA ALA A 145 0.18 22.61 14.68
C ALA A 145 -1.28 22.15 14.86
N LYS A 146 -1.49 20.94 15.39
CA LYS A 146 -2.66 20.72 16.25
C LYS A 146 -2.14 20.60 17.68
N PRO A 147 -2.35 21.60 18.55
CA PRO A 147 -2.12 21.38 19.97
C PRO A 147 -2.95 20.17 20.38
N ARG A 148 -2.29 19.15 20.95
CA ARG A 148 -2.99 18.10 21.69
C ARG A 148 -3.86 18.84 22.71
N LYS A 149 -5.19 18.67 22.65
CA LYS A 149 -6.13 19.25 23.63
C LYS A 149 -5.54 19.04 25.03
N GLY A 150 -5.09 20.13 25.65
CA GLY A 150 -4.64 20.12 27.03
C GLY A 150 -5.75 19.55 27.89
N LYS A 151 -5.39 18.57 28.72
CA LYS A 151 -6.23 17.98 29.75
C LYS A 151 -6.70 19.12 30.66
N THR A 152 -8.00 19.45 30.65
CA THR A 152 -8.59 20.37 31.62
C THR A 152 -8.57 19.69 32.99
N THR A 153 -7.57 19.99 33.81
CA THR A 153 -7.60 19.70 35.24
C THR A 153 -8.67 20.62 35.84
N LYS A 154 -9.82 20.04 36.22
CA LYS A 154 -10.76 20.72 37.10
C LYS A 154 -10.09 20.86 38.47
N VAL A 155 -9.83 22.10 38.89
CA VAL A 155 -9.50 22.39 40.29
C VAL A 155 -10.82 22.33 41.06
N PRO A 156 -10.95 21.53 42.14
CA PRO A 156 -12.12 21.61 43.00
C PRO A 156 -12.10 22.96 43.72
N LYS A 157 -13.21 23.70 43.64
CA LYS A 157 -13.47 24.84 44.52
C LYS A 157 -13.86 24.27 45.89
N ASN A 158 -13.07 24.57 46.91
CA ASN A 158 -13.58 24.63 48.28
C ASN A 158 -14.26 25.98 48.49
#